data_AF-A0A8S4EZA6-F1
#
_entry.id   AF-A0A8S4EZA6-F1
#
_cell.length_a   1.000
_cell.length_b   1.000
_cell.length_c   1.000
_cell.angle_alpha   90.00
_cell.angle_beta   90.00
_cell.angle_gamma   90.00
#
_symmetry.space_group_name_H-M   'P 1'
#
loop_
_entity.id
_entity.type
_entity.pdbx_description
1 polymer ?
#
loop_
_entity_poly.entity_id
_entity_poly.type
_entity_poly.pdbx_seq_one_letter_code
_entity_poly.pdbx_strand_id
1 'polypeptide(L)'
;MKEQTVPLFKPPLLVWTCLACFVQLGIFATSNGFYVWFPSILNSLANHEGDETKICDVLGANAANNNGTVAICDDTVNTMTFQRAILVGLVFCSMYLIVGIIVDLVGKKPILVIVLFAAGLCGISAHLVSNQLAAVSLFAIFQMSGACIGLLTAVVVELFPTKLRAMAVCLSLMFGRVGSVLGSNVIGILLETSCGVSFYLFGGLLIVCSLLCLTLPGKQNKKADKQAVLEPSLNEMHEPA
;
A
#
# COMPACT_ATOMS: atom_id res chain seq x y z
N MET A 1 -11.03 -1.44 29.83
CA MET A 1 -10.29 -1.92 28.63
C MET A 1 -11.00 -3.11 27.98
N LYS A 2 -11.26 -4.22 28.71
CA LYS A 2 -11.96 -5.40 28.16
C LYS A 2 -13.29 -5.08 27.46
N GLU A 3 -14.12 -4.22 28.03
CA GLU A 3 -15.43 -3.86 27.46
C GLU A 3 -15.37 -3.10 26.13
N GLN A 4 -14.25 -2.46 25.80
CA GLN A 4 -14.07 -1.77 24.51
C GLN A 4 -13.47 -2.70 23.44
N THR A 5 -12.71 -3.72 23.87
CA THR A 5 -12.01 -4.64 22.98
C THR A 5 -12.89 -5.81 22.56
N VAL A 6 -13.62 -6.41 23.50
CA VAL A 6 -14.45 -7.61 23.27
C VAL A 6 -15.48 -7.43 22.14
N PRO A 7 -16.20 -6.28 22.02
CA PRO A 7 -17.18 -6.09 20.95
C PRO A 7 -16.57 -6.11 19.54
N LEU A 8 -15.28 -5.76 19.41
CA LEU A 8 -14.58 -5.75 18.12
C LEU A 8 -14.34 -7.17 17.57
N PHE A 9 -14.26 -8.15 18.49
CA PHE A 9 -14.01 -9.56 18.17
C PHE A 9 -15.31 -10.40 18.15
N LYS A 10 -16.47 -9.78 18.36
CA LYS A 10 -17.77 -10.45 18.17
C LYS A 10 -18.23 -10.33 16.69
N PRO A 11 -18.83 -11.38 16.11
CA PRO A 11 -19.50 -11.25 14.81
C PRO A 11 -20.70 -10.28 14.92
N PRO A 12 -21.02 -9.50 13.87
CA PRO A 12 -20.43 -9.46 12.51
C PRO A 12 -19.18 -8.58 12.38
N LEU A 13 -18.79 -7.87 13.43
CA LEU A 13 -17.76 -6.81 13.39
C LEU A 13 -16.33 -7.37 13.22
N LEU A 14 -16.09 -8.58 13.70
CA LEU A 14 -14.82 -9.30 13.55
C LEU A 14 -14.39 -9.42 12.08
N VAL A 15 -15.32 -9.77 11.18
CA VAL A 15 -15.01 -9.96 9.75
C VAL A 15 -14.51 -8.67 9.12
N TRP A 16 -15.17 -7.54 9.44
CA TRP A 16 -14.78 -6.22 8.95
C TRP A 16 -13.43 -5.78 9.52
N THR A 17 -13.17 -6.06 10.79
CA THR A 17 -11.89 -5.78 11.43
C THR A 17 -10.75 -6.58 10.80
N CYS A 18 -10.92 -7.90 10.63
CA CYS A 18 -9.92 -8.76 9.99
C CYS A 18 -9.64 -8.34 8.56
N LEU A 19 -10.68 -8.00 7.80
CA LEU A 19 -10.53 -7.52 6.42
C LEU A 19 -9.77 -6.19 6.38
N ALA A 20 -10.14 -5.23 7.23
CA ALA A 20 -9.43 -3.95 7.32
C ALA A 20 -7.96 -4.14 7.72
N CYS A 21 -7.66 -5.04 8.67
CA CYS A 21 -6.29 -5.34 9.07
C CYS A 21 -5.48 -5.98 7.94
N PHE A 22 -6.05 -6.95 7.21
CA PHE A 22 -5.39 -7.60 6.08
C PHE A 22 -5.09 -6.61 4.94
N VAL A 23 -6.08 -5.80 4.57
CA VAL A 23 -5.89 -4.78 3.53
C VAL A 23 -4.86 -3.73 3.98
N GLN A 24 -4.90 -3.28 5.24
CA GLN A 24 -3.92 -2.33 5.76
C GLN A 24 -2.50 -2.91 5.74
N LEU A 25 -2.36 -4.19 6.11
CA LEU A 25 -1.08 -4.92 6.04
C LEU A 25 -0.55 -4.95 4.60
N GLY A 26 -1.36 -5.34 3.62
CA GLY A 26 -0.94 -5.43 2.22
C GLY A 26 -0.55 -4.07 1.61
N ILE A 27 -1.32 -3.02 1.90
CA ILE A 27 -1.01 -1.66 1.43
C ILE A 27 0.30 -1.16 2.06
N PHE A 28 0.49 -1.31 3.37
CA PHE A 28 1.71 -0.86 4.03
C PHE A 28 2.94 -1.65 3.56
N ALA A 29 2.81 -2.98 3.44
CA ALA A 29 3.89 -3.85 2.99
C ALA A 29 4.38 -3.45 1.60
N THR A 30 3.45 -3.19 0.69
CA THR A 30 3.78 -2.75 -0.67
C THR A 30 4.33 -1.33 -0.67
N SER A 31 3.58 -0.38 -0.12
CA SER A 31 3.92 1.04 -0.25
C SER A 31 5.23 1.38 0.45
N ASN A 32 5.34 1.08 1.74
CA ASN A 32 6.53 1.43 2.52
C ASN A 32 7.72 0.54 2.13
N GLY A 33 7.46 -0.72 1.76
CA GLY A 33 8.49 -1.63 1.30
C GLY A 33 9.19 -1.11 0.04
N PHE A 34 8.43 -0.81 -1.02
CA PHE A 34 9.03 -0.26 -2.24
C PHE A 34 9.56 1.17 -2.06
N TYR A 35 9.00 1.99 -1.16
CA TYR A 35 9.54 3.33 -0.88
C TYR A 35 10.99 3.29 -0.36
N VAL A 36 11.37 2.29 0.45
CA VAL A 36 12.73 2.15 0.96
C VAL A 36 13.72 1.90 -0.18
N TRP A 37 13.34 1.07 -1.15
CA TRP A 37 14.18 0.67 -2.28
C TRP A 37 14.05 1.59 -3.50
N PHE A 38 13.08 2.50 -3.49
CA PHE A 38 12.76 3.41 -4.60
C PHE A 38 13.98 4.22 -5.09
N PRO A 39 14.79 4.86 -4.23
CA PRO A 39 15.95 5.63 -4.70
C PRO A 39 17.01 4.74 -5.35
N SER A 40 17.24 3.55 -4.80
CA SER A 40 18.21 2.59 -5.35
C SER A 40 17.78 2.08 -6.74
N ILE A 41 16.50 1.77 -6.90
CA ILE A 41 15.92 1.38 -8.19
C ILE A 41 16.07 2.51 -9.21
N LEU A 42 15.70 3.75 -8.84
CA LEU A 42 15.84 4.90 -9.75
C LEU A 42 17.30 5.22 -10.07
N ASN A 43 18.21 5.10 -9.11
CA ASN A 43 19.64 5.35 -9.33
C ASN A 43 20.25 4.30 -10.26
N SER A 44 19.89 3.03 -10.08
CA SER A 44 20.30 1.93 -10.97
C SER A 44 19.81 2.15 -12.40
N LEU A 45 18.56 2.60 -12.56
CA LEU A 45 18.00 2.94 -13.87
C LEU A 45 18.67 4.18 -14.48
N ALA A 46 18.96 5.21 -13.69
CA ALA A 46 19.54 6.47 -14.18
C ALA A 46 20.99 6.33 -14.65
N ASN A 47 21.75 5.41 -14.05
CA ASN A 47 23.16 5.15 -14.39
C ASN A 47 23.34 4.04 -15.45
N HIS A 48 22.25 3.45 -15.94
CA HIS A 48 22.32 2.44 -16.98
C HIS A 48 22.52 3.10 -18.35
N GLU A 49 23.73 2.99 -18.90
CA GLU A 49 24.03 3.37 -20.29
C GLU A 49 23.75 2.17 -21.22
N GLY A 50 22.49 2.02 -21.64
CA GLY A 50 22.06 0.91 -22.49
C GLY A 50 20.66 1.13 -23.08
N ASP A 51 20.35 0.42 -24.16
CA ASP A 51 19.05 0.46 -24.85
C ASP A 51 17.92 -0.15 -24.00
N GLU A 52 16.66 -0.05 -24.43
CA GLU A 52 15.43 -0.46 -23.72
C GLU A 52 15.56 -1.79 -22.91
N THR A 53 15.81 -1.68 -21.61
CA THR A 53 15.94 -2.81 -20.68
C THR A 53 14.90 -2.75 -19.56
N LYS A 54 14.49 -3.91 -19.05
CA LYS A 54 13.52 -4.00 -17.96
C LYS A 54 14.19 -3.65 -16.63
N ILE A 55 13.39 -3.16 -15.67
CA ILE A 55 13.86 -2.79 -14.32
C ILE A 55 14.70 -3.90 -13.67
N CYS A 56 14.23 -5.15 -13.77
CA CYS A 56 14.90 -6.28 -13.13
C CYS A 56 16.16 -6.75 -13.86
N ASP A 57 16.29 -6.49 -15.16
CA ASP A 57 17.49 -6.84 -15.92
C ASP A 57 18.65 -5.93 -15.50
N VAL A 58 18.36 -4.63 -15.31
CA VAL A 58 19.31 -3.63 -14.79
C VAL A 58 19.75 -3.98 -13.37
N LEU A 59 18.81 -4.35 -12.49
CA LEU A 59 19.12 -4.73 -11.11
C LEU A 59 19.92 -6.04 -11.03
N GLY A 60 19.59 -7.03 -11.87
CA GLY A 60 20.31 -8.30 -11.93
C GLY A 60 21.75 -8.14 -12.44
N ALA A 61 21.98 -7.28 -13.43
CA ALA A 61 23.31 -6.96 -13.93
C ALA A 61 24.21 -6.35 -12.84
N ASN A 62 23.66 -5.44 -12.03
CA ASN A 62 24.38 -4.83 -10.91
C ASN A 62 24.71 -5.84 -9.80
N ALA A 63 23.83 -6.80 -9.52
CA ALA A 63 24.09 -7.87 -8.55
C ALA A 63 25.22 -8.80 -9.01
N ALA A 64 25.28 -9.14 -10.31
CA ALA A 64 26.31 -10.03 -10.86
C ALA A 64 27.73 -9.42 -10.85
N ASN A 65 27.85 -8.10 -11.05
CA ASN A 65 29.13 -7.39 -11.04
C ASN A 65 29.79 -7.31 -9.64
N ASN A 66 29.05 -7.53 -8.56
CA ASN A 66 29.57 -7.46 -7.18
C ASN A 66 30.30 -8.72 -6.69
N ASN A 67 30.43 -9.77 -7.52
CA ASN A 67 31.13 -11.01 -7.15
C ASN A 67 32.66 -10.95 -7.34
N GLY A 68 33.22 -9.83 -7.81
CA GLY A 68 34.65 -9.65 -8.03
C GLY A 68 35.17 -8.34 -7.44
N THR A 69 36.08 -8.47 -6.46
CA THR A 69 36.90 -7.42 -5.82
C THR A 69 36.16 -6.35 -5.00
N VAL A 70 36.60 -6.21 -3.74
CA VAL A 70 36.39 -5.09 -2.79
C VAL A 70 35.24 -4.15 -3.17
N ALA A 71 34.12 -4.26 -2.46
CA ALA A 71 33.03 -3.29 -2.54
C ALA A 71 33.56 -1.90 -2.22
N ILE A 72 33.92 -1.14 -3.25
CA ILE A 72 34.11 0.30 -3.16
C ILE A 72 32.69 0.85 -2.99
N CYS A 73 32.32 1.19 -1.76
CA CYS A 73 31.11 1.97 -1.50
C CYS A 73 31.35 3.39 -2.04
N ASP A 74 31.15 3.56 -3.34
CA ASP A 74 31.09 4.87 -3.95
C ASP A 74 29.73 5.47 -3.64
N ASP A 75 29.63 6.12 -2.48
CA ASP A 75 28.45 6.84 -2.01
C ASP A 75 28.22 8.17 -2.75
N THR A 76 28.88 8.38 -3.90
CA THR A 76 28.70 9.60 -4.70
C THR A 76 27.33 9.59 -5.40
N VAL A 77 26.31 9.97 -4.63
CA VAL A 77 25.01 10.31 -5.19
C VAL A 77 25.19 11.58 -6.01
N ASN A 78 25.14 11.42 -7.33
CA ASN A 78 25.27 12.53 -8.27
C ASN A 78 24.20 13.60 -7.97
N THR A 79 24.57 14.88 -7.95
CA THR A 79 23.68 16.00 -7.61
C THR A 79 22.41 16.01 -8.49
N MET A 80 22.53 15.50 -9.72
CA MET A 80 21.41 15.32 -10.66
C MET A 80 20.37 14.29 -10.17
N THR A 81 20.79 13.24 -9.46
CA THR A 81 19.89 12.23 -8.85
C THR A 81 19.08 12.85 -7.73
N PHE A 82 19.70 13.70 -6.89
CA PHE A 82 18.98 14.42 -5.84
C PHE A 82 17.94 15.40 -6.41
N GLN A 83 18.30 16.14 -7.46
CA GLN A 83 17.37 17.04 -8.15
C GLN A 83 16.19 16.27 -8.78
N ARG A 84 16.44 15.10 -9.38
CA ARG A 84 15.39 14.23 -9.91
C ARG A 84 14.50 13.64 -8.81
N ALA A 85 15.07 13.25 -7.68
CA ALA A 85 14.31 12.75 -6.53
C ALA A 85 13.36 13.82 -5.95
N ILE A 86 13.81 15.07 -5.85
CA ILE A 86 12.97 16.21 -5.44
C ILE A 86 11.81 16.41 -6.43
N LEU A 87 12.09 16.38 -7.74
CA LEU A 87 11.05 16.53 -8.77
C LEU A 87 10.00 15.42 -8.66
N VAL A 88 10.44 14.18 -8.51
CA VAL A 88 9.56 13.02 -8.32
C VAL A 88 8.73 13.17 -7.04
N GLY A 89 9.33 13.65 -5.94
CA GLY A 89 8.62 13.97 -4.70
C GLY A 89 7.52 15.03 -4.89
N LEU A 90 7.78 16.09 -5.64
CA LEU A 90 6.78 17.12 -5.98
C LEU A 90 5.64 16.56 -6.82
N VAL A 91 5.94 15.68 -7.79
CA VAL A 91 4.94 14.99 -8.61
C VAL A 91 4.06 14.08 -7.75
N PHE A 92 4.66 13.32 -6.81
CA PHE A 92 3.87 12.54 -5.86
C PHE A 92 2.99 13.44 -5.00
N CYS A 93 3.53 14.53 -4.45
CA CYS A 93 2.75 15.44 -3.60
C CYS A 93 1.52 16.00 -4.35
N SER A 94 1.68 16.43 -5.60
CA SER A 94 0.57 16.92 -6.42
C SER A 94 -0.45 15.83 -6.75
N MET A 95 0.00 14.61 -7.07
CA MET A 95 -0.88 13.46 -7.30
C MET A 95 -1.73 13.14 -6.05
N TYR A 96 -1.14 13.15 -4.86
CA TYR A 96 -1.87 12.89 -3.61
C TYR A 96 -2.92 13.98 -3.32
N LEU A 97 -2.62 15.25 -3.61
CA LEU A 97 -3.59 16.35 -3.50
C LEU A 97 -4.77 16.17 -4.47
N ILE A 98 -4.48 15.80 -5.73
CA ILE A 98 -5.52 15.54 -6.74
C ILE A 98 -6.43 14.39 -6.28
N VAL A 99 -5.86 13.28 -5.80
CA VAL A 99 -6.64 12.16 -5.25
C VAL A 99 -7.50 12.64 -4.07
N GLY A 100 -6.95 13.46 -3.17
CA GLY A 100 -7.71 14.05 -2.06
C GLY A 100 -8.94 14.83 -2.51
N ILE A 101 -8.81 15.69 -3.53
CA ILE A 101 -9.92 16.48 -4.08
C ILE A 101 -10.97 15.57 -4.74
N ILE A 102 -10.53 14.56 -5.51
CA ILE A 102 -11.45 13.63 -6.20
C ILE A 102 -12.24 12.80 -5.19
N VAL A 103 -11.67 12.54 -4.00
CA VAL A 103 -12.32 11.77 -2.93
C VAL A 103 -13.58 12.42 -2.39
N ASP A 104 -13.59 13.75 -2.31
CA ASP A 104 -14.75 14.49 -1.88
C ASP A 104 -15.88 14.47 -2.93
N LEU A 105 -15.54 14.27 -4.21
CA LEU A 105 -16.49 14.24 -5.32
C LEU A 105 -17.11 12.85 -5.56
N VAL A 106 -16.29 11.80 -5.65
CA VAL A 106 -16.74 10.45 -6.07
C VAL A 106 -17.00 9.53 -4.85
N GLY A 107 -16.40 9.85 -3.71
CA GLY A 107 -16.49 9.07 -2.48
C GLY A 107 -15.34 8.09 -2.27
N LYS A 108 -15.10 7.76 -1.00
CA LYS A 108 -13.89 7.06 -0.53
C LYS A 108 -13.77 5.61 -1.02
N LYS A 109 -14.86 4.82 -0.96
CA LYS A 109 -14.86 3.39 -1.32
C LYS A 109 -14.51 3.13 -2.79
N PRO A 110 -15.20 3.73 -3.79
CA PRO A 110 -14.91 3.43 -5.19
C PRO A 110 -13.49 3.85 -5.58
N ILE A 111 -13.01 5.00 -5.10
CA ILE A 111 -11.64 5.44 -5.37
C ILE A 111 -10.62 4.50 -4.76
N LEU A 112 -10.83 4.04 -3.51
CA LEU A 112 -9.94 3.07 -2.88
C LEU A 112 -9.77 1.81 -3.74
N VAL A 113 -10.87 1.26 -4.25
CA VAL A 113 -10.86 0.06 -5.11
C VAL A 113 -10.14 0.34 -6.44
N ILE A 114 -10.49 1.44 -7.11
CA ILE A 114 -9.92 1.80 -8.41
C ILE A 114 -8.42 2.03 -8.30
N VAL A 115 -7.98 2.82 -7.31
CA VAL A 115 -6.57 3.15 -7.12
C VAL A 115 -5.76 1.91 -6.75
N LEU A 116 -6.26 1.04 -5.86
CA LEU A 116 -5.56 -0.21 -5.51
C LEU A 116 -5.44 -1.16 -6.70
N PHE A 117 -6.51 -1.30 -7.50
CA PHE A 117 -6.51 -2.16 -8.67
C PHE A 117 -5.57 -1.64 -9.75
N ALA A 118 -5.65 -0.34 -10.06
CA ALA A 118 -4.78 0.32 -11.02
C ALA A 118 -3.32 0.24 -10.57
N ALA A 119 -3.03 0.52 -9.30
CA ALA A 119 -1.68 0.41 -8.74
C ALA A 119 -1.14 -1.01 -8.91
N GLY A 120 -1.89 -2.04 -8.50
CA GLY A 120 -1.47 -3.44 -8.64
C GLY A 120 -1.18 -3.85 -10.08
N LEU A 121 -2.03 -3.45 -11.03
CA LEU A 121 -1.81 -3.70 -12.46
C LEU A 121 -0.57 -2.95 -12.98
N CYS A 122 -0.40 -1.68 -12.58
CA CYS A 122 0.77 -0.89 -12.93
C CYS A 122 2.06 -1.52 -12.40
N GLY A 123 2.07 -2.04 -11.16
CA GLY A 123 3.22 -2.73 -10.58
C GLY A 123 3.63 -3.96 -11.38
N ILE A 124 2.67 -4.78 -11.80
CA ILE A 124 2.93 -5.93 -12.68
C ILE A 124 3.47 -5.45 -14.03
N SER A 125 2.80 -4.47 -14.67
CA SER A 125 3.22 -3.96 -15.98
C SER A 125 4.59 -3.28 -15.97
N ALA A 126 4.97 -2.64 -14.86
CA ALA A 126 6.27 -1.96 -14.72
C ALA A 126 7.45 -2.94 -14.89
N HIS A 127 7.27 -4.20 -14.52
CA HIS A 127 8.27 -5.24 -14.75
C HIS A 127 8.35 -5.71 -16.22
N LEU A 128 7.24 -5.72 -16.95
CA LEU A 128 7.19 -6.23 -18.32
C LEU A 128 7.71 -5.23 -19.36
N VAL A 129 7.62 -3.93 -19.06
CA VAL A 129 7.97 -2.86 -20.01
C VAL A 129 9.48 -2.67 -20.08
N SER A 130 10.02 -2.70 -21.31
CA SER A 130 11.44 -2.44 -21.59
C SER A 130 11.79 -0.95 -21.72
N ASN A 131 10.79 -0.11 -21.98
CA ASN A 131 11.01 1.33 -22.10
C ASN A 131 11.19 1.97 -20.71
N GLN A 132 12.37 2.55 -20.45
CA GLN A 132 12.76 3.09 -19.16
C GLN A 132 11.81 4.19 -18.64
N LEU A 133 11.38 5.13 -19.49
CA LEU A 133 10.51 6.22 -19.07
C LEU A 133 9.11 5.71 -18.71
N ALA A 134 8.60 4.76 -19.50
CA ALA A 134 7.31 4.12 -19.23
C ALA A 134 7.37 3.26 -17.96
N ALA A 135 8.46 2.52 -17.73
CA ALA A 135 8.66 1.69 -16.55
C ALA A 135 8.72 2.54 -15.26
N VAL A 136 9.46 3.66 -15.27
CA VAL A 136 9.50 4.61 -14.14
C VAL A 136 8.11 5.22 -13.88
N SER A 137 7.38 5.57 -14.94
CA SER A 137 6.04 6.15 -14.82
C SER A 137 5.04 5.15 -14.20
N LEU A 138 5.06 3.89 -14.66
CA LEU A 138 4.23 2.82 -14.12
C LEU A 138 4.60 2.49 -12.67
N PHE A 139 5.89 2.49 -12.35
CA PHE A 139 6.37 2.30 -10.98
C PHE A 139 5.92 3.44 -10.05
N ALA A 140 5.90 4.68 -10.54
CA ALA A 140 5.35 5.81 -9.80
C ALA A 140 3.84 5.62 -9.53
N ILE A 141 3.06 5.19 -10.52
CA ILE A 141 1.64 4.90 -10.32
C ILE A 141 1.43 3.76 -9.32
N PHE A 142 2.26 2.71 -9.35
CA PHE A 142 2.23 1.64 -8.36
C PHE A 142 2.46 2.16 -6.93
N GLN A 143 3.35 3.15 -6.78
CA GLN A 143 3.65 3.79 -5.50
C GLN A 143 2.51 4.67 -4.95
N MET A 144 1.52 5.04 -5.79
CA MET A 144 0.30 5.73 -5.35
C MET A 144 -0.58 4.87 -4.43
N SER A 145 -0.32 3.57 -4.33
CA SER A 145 -0.93 2.71 -3.30
C SER A 145 -0.77 3.26 -1.87
N GLY A 146 0.25 4.08 -1.60
CA GLY A 146 0.42 4.76 -0.30
C GLY A 146 -0.74 5.69 0.07
N ALA A 147 -1.38 6.35 -0.90
CA ALA A 147 -2.55 7.19 -0.66
C ALA A 147 -3.75 6.37 -0.12
N CYS A 148 -3.79 5.09 -0.47
CA CYS A 148 -4.85 4.18 -0.03
C CYS A 148 -4.80 3.90 1.49
N ILE A 149 -3.67 4.15 2.16
CA ILE A 149 -3.55 4.04 3.63
C ILE A 149 -4.54 4.98 4.33
N GLY A 150 -4.54 6.26 3.91
CA GLY A 150 -5.44 7.27 4.45
C GLY A 150 -6.89 7.00 4.07
N LEU A 151 -7.14 6.57 2.83
CA LEU A 151 -8.47 6.23 2.35
C LEU A 151 -9.09 5.05 3.11
N LEU A 152 -8.34 3.97 3.31
CA LEU A 152 -8.81 2.82 4.07
C LEU A 152 -9.12 3.21 5.52
N THR A 153 -8.23 3.99 6.15
CA THR A 153 -8.45 4.53 7.51
C THR A 153 -9.75 5.34 7.57
N ALA A 154 -10.00 6.21 6.59
CA ALA A 154 -11.23 6.98 6.52
C ALA A 154 -12.48 6.11 6.32
N VAL A 155 -12.39 5.03 5.53
CA VAL A 155 -13.48 4.06 5.35
C VAL A 155 -13.77 3.30 6.65
N VAL A 156 -12.73 2.88 7.39
CA VAL A 156 -12.84 2.22 8.70
C VAL A 156 -13.54 3.14 9.70
N VAL A 157 -13.12 4.40 9.82
CA VAL A 157 -13.78 5.37 10.73
C VAL A 157 -15.27 5.51 10.44
N GLU A 158 -15.69 5.45 9.17
CA GLU A 158 -17.10 5.54 8.82
C GLU A 158 -17.87 4.22 9.05
N LEU A 159 -17.19 3.08 8.93
CA LEU A 159 -17.78 1.75 9.10
C LEU A 159 -18.10 1.48 10.57
N PHE A 160 -17.17 1.77 11.47
CA PHE A 160 -17.29 1.45 12.89
C PHE A 160 -18.11 2.51 13.67
N PRO A 161 -18.85 2.10 14.72
CA PRO A 161 -19.59 3.02 15.59
C PRO A 161 -18.62 3.88 16.41
N THR A 162 -19.04 5.10 16.77
CA THR A 162 -18.16 6.14 17.38
C THR A 162 -17.34 5.65 18.57
N LYS A 163 -17.90 4.74 19.39
CA LYS A 163 -17.24 4.17 20.56
C LYS A 163 -16.05 3.24 20.23
N LEU A 164 -16.05 2.61 19.06
CA LEU A 164 -15.06 1.59 18.64
C LEU A 164 -14.12 2.08 17.53
N ARG A 165 -14.38 3.24 16.91
CA ARG A 165 -13.60 3.78 15.78
C ARG A 165 -12.11 3.87 16.05
N ALA A 166 -11.74 4.49 17.18
CA ALA A 166 -10.34 4.68 17.53
C ALA A 166 -9.61 3.34 17.67
N MET A 167 -10.25 2.36 18.31
CA MET A 167 -9.66 1.05 18.50
C MET A 167 -9.51 0.27 17.19
N ALA A 168 -10.52 0.29 16.32
CA ALA A 168 -10.48 -0.36 15.02
C ALA A 168 -9.36 0.22 14.12
N VAL A 169 -9.21 1.54 14.10
CA VAL A 169 -8.14 2.25 13.37
C VAL A 169 -6.77 1.94 13.94
N CYS A 170 -6.61 1.98 15.27
CA CYS A 170 -5.33 1.64 15.89
C CYS A 170 -4.94 0.19 15.57
N LEU A 171 -5.87 -0.75 15.69
CA LEU A 171 -5.61 -2.15 15.38
C LEU A 171 -5.21 -2.34 13.91
N SER A 172 -5.94 -1.75 12.96
CA SER A 172 -5.61 -1.85 11.54
C SER A 172 -4.23 -1.25 11.24
N LEU A 173 -3.92 -0.08 11.81
CA LEU A 173 -2.61 0.56 11.64
C LEU A 173 -1.47 -0.25 12.25
N MET A 174 -1.66 -0.92 13.38
CA MET A 174 -0.65 -1.81 13.97
C MET A 174 -0.30 -2.96 13.02
N PHE A 175 -1.32 -3.61 12.44
CA PHE A 175 -1.10 -4.62 11.38
C PHE A 175 -0.44 -4.01 10.14
N GLY A 176 -0.77 -2.78 9.79
CA GLY A 176 -0.07 -2.01 8.76
C GLY A 176 1.43 -1.86 9.06
N ARG A 177 1.82 -1.48 10.28
CA ARG A 177 3.23 -1.35 10.66
C ARG A 177 3.98 -2.67 10.58
N VAL A 178 3.37 -3.77 11.03
CA VAL A 178 3.92 -5.12 10.85
C VAL A 178 4.12 -5.42 9.36
N GLY A 179 3.12 -5.09 8.53
CA GLY A 179 3.21 -5.17 7.08
C GLY A 179 4.39 -4.40 6.50
N SER A 180 4.63 -3.16 6.96
CA SER A 180 5.77 -2.35 6.52
C SER A 180 7.11 -3.03 6.82
N VAL A 181 7.30 -3.55 8.03
CA VAL A 181 8.55 -4.22 8.41
C VAL A 181 8.74 -5.48 7.56
N LEU A 182 7.72 -6.33 7.47
CA LEU A 182 7.79 -7.55 6.66
C LEU A 182 8.01 -7.22 5.18
N GLY A 183 7.28 -6.26 4.64
CA GLY A 183 7.36 -5.82 3.25
C GLY A 183 8.74 -5.32 2.87
N SER A 184 9.32 -4.37 3.62
CA SER A 184 10.65 -3.83 3.32
C SER A 184 11.75 -4.89 3.32
N ASN A 185 11.70 -5.85 4.26
CA ASN A 185 12.67 -6.94 4.35
C ASN A 185 12.49 -7.96 3.21
N VAL A 186 11.25 -8.40 2.96
CA VAL A 186 10.94 -9.37 1.90
C VAL A 186 11.27 -8.78 0.52
N ILE A 187 10.89 -7.53 0.26
CA ILE A 187 11.20 -6.85 -1.02
C ILE A 187 12.71 -6.76 -1.23
N GLY A 188 13.49 -6.41 -0.19
CA GLY A 188 14.95 -6.36 -0.32
C GLY A 188 15.55 -7.69 -0.77
N ILE A 189 15.20 -8.78 -0.09
CA ILE A 189 15.69 -10.12 -0.43
C ILE A 189 15.26 -10.54 -1.84
N LEU A 190 14.00 -10.27 -2.21
CA LEU A 190 13.51 -10.65 -3.53
C LEU A 190 14.10 -9.76 -4.64
N LEU A 191 14.42 -8.48 -4.39
CA LEU A 191 15.09 -7.65 -5.40
C LEU A 191 16.48 -8.18 -5.77
N GLU A 192 17.21 -8.75 -4.80
CA GLU A 192 18.53 -9.35 -5.04
C GLU A 192 18.45 -10.74 -5.68
N THR A 193 17.49 -11.58 -5.26
CA THR A 193 17.40 -12.98 -5.71
C THR A 193 16.53 -13.18 -6.94
N SER A 194 15.38 -12.51 -7.02
CA SER A 194 14.36 -12.71 -8.05
C SER A 194 13.45 -11.49 -8.16
N CYS A 195 13.97 -10.40 -8.72
CA CYS A 195 13.29 -9.10 -8.77
C CYS A 195 11.87 -9.17 -9.36
N GLY A 196 11.65 -9.96 -10.42
CA GLY A 196 10.32 -10.10 -11.03
C GLY A 196 9.27 -10.63 -10.05
N VAL A 197 9.66 -11.54 -9.16
CA VAL A 197 8.76 -12.12 -8.15
C VAL A 197 8.27 -11.03 -7.18
N SER A 198 9.09 -10.04 -6.82
CA SER A 198 8.64 -8.91 -6.00
C SER A 198 7.47 -8.18 -6.65
N PHE A 199 7.60 -7.79 -7.91
CA PHE A 199 6.58 -7.03 -8.61
C PHE A 199 5.29 -7.84 -8.80
N TYR A 200 5.38 -9.13 -9.12
CA TYR A 200 4.21 -10.00 -9.22
C TYR A 200 3.53 -10.25 -7.87
N LEU A 201 4.31 -10.52 -6.81
CA LEU A 201 3.80 -10.82 -5.48
C LEU A 201 3.05 -9.62 -4.90
N PHE A 202 3.69 -8.45 -4.87
CA PHE A 202 3.11 -7.26 -4.27
C PHE A 202 2.06 -6.58 -5.17
N GLY A 203 2.24 -6.62 -6.50
CA GLY A 203 1.21 -6.21 -7.45
C GLY A 203 -0.05 -7.06 -7.33
N GLY A 204 0.10 -8.39 -7.26
CA GLY A 204 -0.99 -9.33 -7.01
C GLY A 204 -1.64 -9.13 -5.64
N LEU A 205 -0.86 -8.88 -4.59
CA LEU A 205 -1.37 -8.58 -3.25
C LEU A 205 -2.28 -7.34 -3.27
N LEU A 206 -1.90 -6.26 -3.95
CA LEU A 206 -2.75 -5.08 -4.09
C LEU A 206 -4.06 -5.36 -4.84
N ILE A 207 -4.03 -6.21 -5.88
CA ILE A 207 -5.23 -6.62 -6.61
C ILE A 207 -6.16 -7.41 -5.69
N VAL A 208 -5.63 -8.36 -4.92
CA VAL A 208 -6.41 -9.12 -3.93
C VAL A 208 -7.00 -8.18 -2.87
N CYS A 209 -6.21 -7.23 -2.36
CA CYS A 209 -6.69 -6.20 -1.44
C CYS A 209 -7.85 -5.39 -2.05
N SER A 210 -7.76 -5.01 -3.33
CA SER A 210 -8.82 -4.30 -4.04
C SER A 210 -10.11 -5.14 -4.16
N LEU A 211 -9.99 -6.42 -4.49
CA LEU A 211 -11.14 -7.34 -4.56
C LEU A 211 -11.79 -7.52 -3.19
N LEU A 212 -10.99 -7.65 -2.13
CA LEU A 212 -11.51 -7.69 -0.76
C LEU A 212 -12.21 -6.37 -0.40
N CYS A 213 -11.70 -5.22 -0.88
CA CYS A 213 -12.35 -3.92 -0.67
C CYS A 213 -13.74 -3.81 -1.31
N LEU A 214 -14.04 -4.59 -2.36
CA LEU A 214 -15.40 -4.64 -2.94
C LEU A 214 -16.43 -5.18 -1.94
N THR A 215 -16.04 -6.12 -1.08
CA THR A 215 -16.93 -6.75 -0.09
C THR A 215 -17.34 -5.80 1.04
N LEU A 216 -16.63 -4.68 1.27
CA LEU A 216 -17.03 -3.69 2.28
C LEU A 216 -18.43 -3.12 2.01
N PRO A 217 -19.26 -2.86 3.03
CA PRO A 217 -20.62 -2.37 2.79
C PRO A 217 -20.58 -0.91 2.32
N GLY A 218 -21.31 -0.64 1.24
CA GLY A 218 -21.43 0.70 0.65
C GLY A 218 -22.27 1.65 1.51
N LYS A 219 -22.32 2.93 1.09
CA LYS A 219 -22.98 4.03 1.83
C LYS A 219 -24.47 3.76 2.15
N GLN A 220 -25.17 2.98 1.32
CA GLN A 220 -26.58 2.63 1.52
C GLN A 220 -26.78 1.46 2.51
N ASN A 221 -25.94 0.41 2.47
CA ASN A 221 -25.99 -0.71 3.41
C ASN A 221 -25.54 -0.33 4.84
N LYS A 222 -24.73 0.74 4.97
CA LYS A 222 -24.25 1.23 6.28
C LYS A 222 -25.36 1.67 7.25
N LYS A 223 -26.51 2.14 6.77
CA LYS A 223 -27.62 2.55 7.67
C LYS A 223 -28.33 1.34 8.27
N ALA A 224 -28.64 0.34 7.44
CA ALA A 224 -29.28 -0.89 7.86
C ALA A 224 -28.38 -1.72 8.79
N ASP A 225 -27.09 -1.87 8.45
CA ASP A 225 -26.13 -2.64 9.26
C ASP A 225 -25.79 -1.93 10.58
N LYS A 226 -25.69 -0.58 10.59
CA LYS A 226 -25.51 0.17 11.85
C LYS A 226 -26.71 0.04 12.79
N GLN A 227 -27.94 0.00 12.28
CA GLN A 227 -29.12 -0.19 13.14
C GLN A 227 -29.17 -1.63 13.69
N ALA A 228 -28.93 -2.63 12.85
CA ALA A 228 -28.90 -4.04 13.27
C ALA A 228 -27.78 -4.38 14.26
N VAL A 229 -26.65 -3.67 14.22
CA VAL A 229 -25.50 -3.88 15.13
C VAL A 229 -25.61 -3.02 16.41
N LEU A 230 -26.30 -1.88 16.37
CA LEU A 230 -26.48 -1.02 17.54
C LEU A 230 -27.53 -1.59 18.51
N GLU A 231 -28.59 -2.24 18.02
CA GLU A 231 -29.64 -2.81 18.88
C GLU A 231 -29.14 -3.90 19.86
N PRO A 232 -28.33 -4.90 19.45
CA PRO A 232 -27.82 -5.93 20.36
C PRO A 232 -26.75 -5.41 21.32
N SER A 233 -25.88 -4.50 20.84
CA SER A 233 -24.78 -3.95 21.65
C SER A 233 -25.28 -2.95 22.70
N LEU A 234 -26.37 -2.23 22.44
CA LEU A 234 -27.04 -1.39 23.43
C LEU A 234 -27.74 -2.22 24.51
N ASN A 235 -28.35 -3.36 24.14
CA ASN A 235 -28.98 -4.27 25.11
C ASN A 235 -27.96 -4.96 26.03
N GLU A 236 -26.80 -5.42 25.52
CA GLU A 236 -25.75 -6.02 26.36
C GLU A 236 -25.07 -5.01 27.32
N MET A 237 -25.09 -3.71 27.02
CA MET A 237 -24.54 -2.67 27.92
C MET A 237 -25.53 -2.20 29.00
N HIS A 238 -26.81 -2.54 28.88
CA HIS A 238 -27.87 -2.15 29.80
C HIS A 238 -28.28 -3.24 30.79
N GLU A 239 -27.65 -4.41 30.75
CA GLU A 239 -27.87 -5.46 31.75
C GLU A 239 -26.83 -5.30 32.88
N PRO A 240 -27.18 -4.67 34.02
CA PRO A 240 -26.30 -4.68 35.19
C PRO A 240 -26.24 -6.11 35.74
N ALA A 241 -25.02 -6.64 35.84
CA ALA A 241 -24.70 -7.70 36.80
C ALA A 241 -24.44 -7.10 38.18
#